data_AF-A0A2T2T2K8-F1
#
_entry.id   AF-A0A2T2T2K8-F1
#
_cell.length_a   1.000
_cell.length_b   1.000
_cell.length_c   1.000
_cell.angle_alpha   90.00
_cell.angle_beta   90.00
_cell.angle_gamma   90.00
#
_symmetry.space_group_name_H-M   'P 1'
#
loop_
_entity.id
_entity.type
_entity.pdbx_description
1 polymer ?
#
loop_
_entity_poly.entity_id
_entity_poly.type
_entity_poly.pdbx_seq_one_letter_code
_entity_poly.pdbx_strand_id
1 'polypeptide(L)'
;HSIEEQQHYVLSRLDEDPQVSFHALVERRSKGFVIATFLAVLELARQHYLRLHLRDDRSDFLVEERDEKPLQPNDSALGEMPRPSGDGAVGDKPA
;
A
#
# COMPACT_ATOMS: atom_id res chain seq x y z
N HIS A 1 -10.78 -14.09 -13.32
CA HIS A 1 -10.28 -13.41 -12.12
C HIS A 1 -8.95 -12.77 -12.47
N SER A 2 -9.01 -11.61 -13.15
CA SER A 2 -7.86 -10.71 -13.19
C SER A 2 -7.69 -10.04 -11.83
N ILE A 3 -6.60 -9.28 -11.66
CA ILE A 3 -6.40 -8.50 -10.44
C ILE A 3 -7.37 -7.31 -10.43
N GLU A 4 -7.64 -6.66 -11.57
CA GLU A 4 -8.59 -5.52 -11.62
C GLU A 4 -10.02 -5.95 -11.25
N GLU A 5 -10.49 -7.11 -11.72
CA GLU A 5 -11.79 -7.69 -11.32
C GLU A 5 -11.89 -7.87 -9.79
N GLN A 6 -10.78 -8.24 -9.15
CA GLN A 6 -10.73 -8.43 -7.69
C GLN A 6 -10.62 -7.11 -6.94
N GLN A 7 -9.97 -6.08 -7.49
CA GLN A 7 -9.96 -4.74 -6.90
C GLN A 7 -11.37 -4.13 -6.90
N HIS A 8 -12.09 -4.22 -8.03
CA HIS A 8 -13.49 -3.79 -8.09
C HIS A 8 -14.37 -4.56 -7.09
N TYR A 9 -14.21 -5.88 -6.98
CA TYR A 9 -14.93 -6.69 -6.00
C TYR A 9 -14.70 -6.23 -4.55
N VAL A 10 -13.45 -5.91 -4.18
CA VAL A 10 -13.11 -5.46 -2.82
C VAL A 10 -13.72 -4.08 -2.53
N LEU A 11 -13.61 -3.13 -3.47
CA LEU A 11 -14.18 -1.79 -3.29
C LEU A 11 -15.71 -1.84 -3.16
N SER A 12 -16.41 -2.58 -4.03
CA SER A 12 -17.86 -2.75 -3.92
C SER A 12 -18.33 -3.48 -2.65
N ARG A 13 -17.43 -4.16 -1.93
CA ARG A 13 -17.73 -4.70 -0.59
C ARG A 13 -17.51 -3.68 0.52
N LEU A 14 -16.57 -2.75 0.35
CA LEU A 14 -16.38 -1.63 1.28
C LEU A 14 -17.51 -0.60 1.15
N ASP A 15 -18.05 -0.38 -0.06
CA ASP A 15 -19.26 0.42 -0.29
C ASP A 15 -20.49 -0.12 0.50
N GLU A 16 -20.55 -1.43 0.76
CA GLU A 16 -21.62 -2.11 1.52
C GLU A 16 -21.32 -2.16 3.03
N ASP A 17 -20.06 -2.43 3.40
CA ASP A 17 -19.56 -2.56 4.77
C ASP A 17 -18.16 -1.93 4.87
N PRO A 18 -18.02 -0.69 5.38
CA PRO A 18 -16.77 0.07 5.36
C PRO A 18 -15.59 -0.59 6.11
N GLN A 19 -15.83 -1.64 6.90
CA GLN A 19 -14.79 -2.39 7.60
C GLN A 19 -15.07 -3.90 7.64
N VAL A 20 -14.46 -4.64 6.71
CA VAL A 20 -14.70 -6.08 6.51
C VAL A 20 -13.44 -6.91 6.76
N SER A 21 -13.57 -8.12 7.33
CA SER A 21 -12.42 -9.03 7.45
C SER A 21 -12.03 -9.67 6.12
N PHE A 22 -10.73 -9.90 5.92
CA PHE A 22 -10.26 -10.61 4.73
C PHE A 22 -10.85 -12.02 4.65
N HIS A 23 -11.01 -12.72 5.78
CA HIS A 23 -11.70 -14.01 5.82
C HIS A 23 -13.13 -13.93 5.25
N ALA A 24 -13.91 -12.89 5.57
CA ALA A 24 -15.27 -12.73 5.06
C ALA A 24 -15.31 -12.41 3.54
N LEU A 25 -14.32 -11.69 3.01
CA LEU A 25 -14.19 -11.45 1.56
C LEU A 25 -13.95 -12.74 0.76
N VAL A 26 -13.35 -13.76 1.36
CA VAL A 26 -12.91 -14.99 0.66
C VAL A 26 -13.57 -16.28 1.16
N GLU A 27 -14.56 -16.21 2.06
CA GLU A 27 -15.22 -17.38 2.62
C GLU A 27 -15.81 -18.29 1.51
N ARG A 28 -15.56 -19.60 1.60
CA ARG A 28 -16.02 -20.62 0.64
C ARG A 28 -15.57 -20.40 -0.81
N ARG A 29 -14.54 -19.58 -1.05
CA ARG A 29 -13.95 -19.35 -2.37
C ARG A 29 -12.82 -20.34 -2.69
N SER A 30 -12.46 -20.44 -3.96
CA SER A 30 -11.35 -21.28 -4.40
C SER A 30 -10.00 -20.67 -4.00
N LYS A 31 -8.95 -21.50 -3.85
CA LYS A 31 -7.59 -21.02 -3.55
C LYS A 31 -7.10 -19.96 -4.56
N GLY A 32 -7.46 -20.10 -5.83
CA GLY A 32 -7.12 -19.12 -6.87
C GLY A 32 -7.82 -17.78 -6.67
N PHE A 33 -9.09 -17.77 -6.24
CA PHE A 33 -9.80 -16.56 -5.85
C PHE A 33 -9.12 -15.91 -4.63
N VAL A 34 -8.89 -16.67 -3.54
CA VAL A 34 -8.25 -16.19 -2.31
C VAL A 34 -6.92 -15.46 -2.60
N ILE A 35 -6.05 -16.05 -3.43
CA ILE A 35 -4.77 -15.46 -3.82
C ILE A 35 -4.98 -14.16 -4.63
N ALA A 36 -5.91 -14.16 -5.60
CA ALA A 36 -6.17 -12.98 -6.41
C ALA A 36 -6.79 -11.82 -5.60
N THR A 37 -7.72 -12.12 -4.68
CA THR A 37 -8.26 -11.12 -3.74
C THR A 37 -7.18 -10.58 -2.82
N PHE A 38 -6.28 -11.43 -2.29
CA PHE A 38 -5.18 -10.98 -1.45
C PHE A 38 -4.24 -10.01 -2.18
N LEU A 39 -3.86 -10.34 -3.42
CA LEU A 39 -3.04 -9.44 -4.26
C LEU A 39 -3.75 -8.12 -4.58
N ALA A 40 -5.06 -8.17 -4.87
CA ALA A 40 -5.85 -6.96 -5.10
C ALA A 40 -5.95 -6.06 -3.87
N VAL A 41 -6.12 -6.64 -2.67
CA VAL A 41 -6.13 -5.90 -1.40
C VAL A 41 -4.77 -5.24 -1.13
N LEU A 42 -3.66 -5.96 -1.35
CA LEU A 42 -2.31 -5.37 -1.22
C LEU A 42 -2.07 -4.24 -2.22
N GLU A 43 -2.54 -4.37 -3.47
CA GLU A 43 -2.42 -3.32 -4.48
C GLU A 43 -3.28 -2.10 -4.15
N LEU A 44 -4.51 -2.28 -3.66
CA LEU A 44 -5.37 -1.18 -3.18
C LEU A 44 -4.77 -0.47 -1.96
N ALA A 45 -4.15 -1.20 -1.02
CA ALA A 45 -3.41 -0.61 0.09
C ALA A 45 -2.20 0.20 -0.39
N ARG A 46 -1.43 -0.34 -1.36
CA ARG A 46 -0.30 0.35 -2.00
C ARG A 46 -0.73 1.61 -2.75
N GLN A 47 -1.93 1.60 -3.34
CA GLN A 47 -2.56 2.74 -4.01
C GLN A 47 -3.32 3.67 -3.05
N HIS A 48 -3.28 3.41 -1.74
CA HIS A 48 -3.92 4.19 -0.67
C HIS A 48 -5.46 4.22 -0.65
N TYR A 49 -6.16 3.35 -1.39
CA TYR A 49 -7.63 3.28 -1.38
C TYR A 49 -8.21 2.67 -0.11
N LEU A 50 -7.43 1.91 0.66
CA LEU A 50 -7.87 1.24 1.88
C LEU A 50 -6.75 1.16 2.92
N ARG A 51 -7.11 0.83 4.16
CA ARG A 51 -6.21 0.55 5.29
C ARG A 51 -6.34 -0.91 5.71
N LEU A 52 -5.25 -1.45 6.28
CA LEU A 52 -5.17 -2.83 6.77
C LEU A 52 -4.86 -2.84 8.25
N HIS A 53 -5.70 -3.49 9.05
CA HIS A 53 -5.48 -3.66 10.50
C HIS A 53 -5.22 -5.13 10.81
N LEU A 54 -3.98 -5.45 11.20
CA LEU A 54 -3.58 -6.79 11.60
C LEU A 54 -4.10 -7.10 13.01
N ARG A 55 -4.64 -8.31 13.21
CA ARG A 55 -4.97 -8.83 14.54
C ARG A 55 -3.77 -9.54 15.17
N ASP A 56 -3.72 -9.62 16.50
CA ASP A 56 -2.59 -10.19 17.24
C ASP A 56 -2.29 -11.66 16.87
N ASP A 57 -3.32 -12.44 16.53
CA ASP A 57 -3.19 -13.84 16.13
C ASP A 57 -2.63 -14.05 14.70
N ARG A 58 -2.56 -12.98 13.88
CA ARG A 58 -2.13 -12.97 12.47
C ARG A 58 -2.87 -13.97 11.56
N SER A 59 -4.00 -14.51 12.01
CA SER A 59 -4.83 -15.46 11.24
C SER A 59 -5.78 -14.75 10.27
N ASP A 60 -6.11 -13.50 10.56
CA ASP A 60 -7.03 -12.64 9.81
C ASP A 60 -6.63 -11.16 9.97
N PHE A 61 -7.16 -10.30 9.12
CA PHE A 61 -6.96 -8.86 9.18
C PHE A 61 -8.21 -8.13 8.67
N LEU A 62 -8.44 -6.92 9.19
CA LEU A 62 -9.52 -6.05 8.72
C LEU A 62 -9.03 -5.23 7.53
N VAL A 63 -9.91 -5.08 6.56
CA VAL A 63 -9.82 -4.18 5.42
C VAL A 63 -10.81 -3.05 5.68
N GLU A 64 -10.32 -1.81 5.71
CA GLU A 64 -11.10 -0.61 6.04
C GLU A 64 -11.02 0.41 4.89
N GLU A 65 -12.14 1.01 4.52
CA GLU A 65 -12.20 2.09 3.55
C GLU A 65 -11.36 3.31 4.01
N ARG A 66 -10.81 4.08 3.06
CA ARG A 66 -10.12 5.33 3.36
C ARG A 66 -10.86 6.55 2.79
N ASP A 67 -11.53 7.30 3.68
CA ASP A 67 -12.17 8.60 3.36
C ASP A 67 -11.19 9.67 2.82
N GLU A 68 -9.91 9.56 3.17
CA GLU A 68 -8.89 10.54 2.80
C GLU A 68 -8.48 10.39 1.33
N LYS A 69 -8.50 11.52 0.60
CA LYS A 69 -7.95 11.61 -0.75
C LYS A 69 -6.57 10.93 -0.86
N PRO A 70 -6.26 10.26 -1.99
CA PRO A 70 -4.98 9.61 -2.19
C PRO A 70 -3.82 10.53 -1.88
N LEU A 71 -2.89 10.07 -1.03
CA LEU A 71 -1.57 10.67 -0.95
C LEU A 71 -0.95 10.59 -2.35
N GLN A 72 -0.48 11.71 -2.88
CA GLN A 72 0.13 11.71 -4.21
C GLN A 72 1.32 10.74 -4.21
N PRO A 73 1.48 9.89 -5.25
CA PRO A 73 2.43 8.76 -5.24
C PRO A 73 3.92 9.15 -5.28
N ASN A 74 4.24 10.43 -5.08
CA ASN A 74 5.61 10.91 -4.88
C ASN A 74 5.86 11.07 -3.37
N ASP A 75 6.29 9.99 -2.75
CA ASP A 75 7.08 10.06 -1.52
C ASP A 75 8.46 10.66 -1.87
N SER A 76 8.54 11.99 -1.87
CA SER A 76 9.78 12.75 -2.18
C SER A 76 10.91 12.51 -1.15
N ALA A 77 10.67 11.70 -0.11
CA ALA A 77 11.62 11.36 0.94
C ALA A 77 12.88 10.58 0.46
N LEU A 78 12.91 10.10 -0.78
CA LEU A 78 14.11 9.51 -1.41
C LEU A 78 14.92 10.51 -2.26
N GLY A 79 14.49 11.77 -2.36
CA GLY A 79 15.06 12.76 -3.28
C GLY A 79 16.28 13.55 -2.77
N GLU A 80 16.47 13.67 -1.46
CA GLU A 80 17.47 14.56 -0.86
C GLU A 80 18.54 13.80 -0.06
N MET A 81 19.37 13.01 -0.75
CA MET A 81 20.76 12.87 -0.29
C MET A 81 21.47 14.21 -0.53
N PRO A 82 22.00 14.89 0.50
CA PRO A 82 22.81 16.08 0.28
C PRO A 82 24.00 15.72 -0.60
N ARG A 83 24.18 16.44 -1.71
CA ARG A 83 25.39 16.31 -2.52
C ARG A 83 26.60 16.54 -1.60
N PRO A 84 27.66 15.72 -1.66
CA PRO A 84 28.85 15.99 -0.86
C PRO A 84 29.34 17.38 -1.21
N SER A 85 29.33 18.27 -0.21
CA SER A 85 29.74 19.67 -0.37
C SER A 85 31.25 19.68 -0.59
N GLY A 86 31.62 19.66 -1.87
CA GLY A 86 33.01 19.80 -2.29
C GLY A 86 33.44 21.24 -2.10
N ASP A 87 33.86 21.59 -0.89
CA ASP A 87 34.56 22.83 -0.62
C ASP A 87 35.82 22.56 0.19
N GLY A 88 36.96 22.79 -0.46
CA GLY A 88 38.29 22.37 -0.04
C GLY A 88 39.38 23.31 -0.54
N ALA A 89 39.12 24.62 -0.50
CA ALA A 89 40.20 25.61 -0.34
C ALA A 89 40.81 25.46 1.08
N VAL A 90 42.08 25.74 1.42
CA VAL A 90 43.19 26.59 0.91
C VAL A 90 44.51 25.81 1.18
N GLY A 91 45.67 25.97 0.53
CA GLY A 91 46.21 26.93 -0.47
C GLY A 91 47.69 27.26 -0.14
N ASP A 92 48.32 28.25 -0.81
CA ASP A 92 49.76 28.64 -0.68
C ASP A 92 50.74 27.58 -1.26
N LYS A 93 51.83 27.86 -2.01
CA LYS A 93 52.35 29.05 -2.75
C LYS A 93 53.38 28.54 -3.80
N PRO A 94 53.97 29.39 -4.69
CA PRO A 94 54.83 28.92 -5.79
C PRO A 94 56.32 28.81 -5.41
N ALA A 95 57.07 28.08 -6.25
CA ALA A 95 58.50 28.20 -6.47
C ALA A 95 58.79 27.91 -7.96
#